data_AF-A0A2V6D8U8-F1
#
_entry.id   AF-A0A2V6D8U8-F1
#
_cell.length_a   1.000
_cell.length_b   1.000
_cell.length_c   1.000
_cell.angle_alpha   90.00
_cell.angle_beta   90.00
_cell.angle_gamma   90.00
#
_symmetry.space_group_name_H-M   'P 1'
#
loop_
_entity.id
_entity.type
_entity.pdbx_description
1 polymer ?
#
loop_
_entity_poly.entity_id
_entity_poly.type
_entity_poly.pdbx_seq_one_letter_code
_entity_poly.pdbx_strand_id
1 'polypeptide(L)' 'TGISVAGAPAWQGNKHQPGPLETSLPGIFAAGDVRSGSVKRCAAAVGEGGMAIAGIQMRLAGAS' A
#
# COMPACT_ATOMS: atom_id res chain seq x y z
N THR A 1 -6.33 0.63 2.93
CA THR A 1 -5.07 0.08 2.41
C THR A 1 -4.79 -1.26 3.09
N GLY A 2 -3.79 -2.01 2.63
CA GLY A 2 -3.39 -3.29 3.21
C GLY A 2 -4.47 -4.37 3.13
N ILE A 3 -4.45 -5.31 4.07
CA ILE A 3 -5.38 -6.45 4.07
C ILE A 3 -6.86 -6.03 4.03
N SER A 4 -7.20 -4.86 4.56
CA SER A 4 -8.58 -4.33 4.57
C SER A 4 -9.16 -4.08 3.18
N VAL A 5 -8.34 -4.05 2.12
CA VAL A 5 -8.81 -3.88 0.72
C VAL A 5 -8.66 -5.15 -0.12
N ALA A 6 -8.31 -6.29 0.48
CA ALA A 6 -8.13 -7.56 -0.23
C ALA A 6 -9.38 -8.05 -0.97
N GLY A 7 -10.57 -7.61 -0.55
CA GLY A 7 -11.84 -7.92 -1.22
C GLY A 7 -12.17 -7.05 -2.43
N ALA A 8 -11.36 -6.03 -2.77
CA ALA A 8 -11.67 -5.16 -3.90
C ALA A 8 -11.53 -5.91 -5.24
N PRO A 9 -12.34 -5.57 -6.27
CA PRO A 9 -12.33 -6.30 -7.55
C PRO A 9 -10.95 -6.40 -8.21
N ALA A 10 -10.13 -5.35 -8.14
CA ALA A 10 -8.80 -5.34 -8.75
C ALA A 10 -7.80 -6.30 -8.10
N TRP A 11 -8.10 -6.83 -6.91
CA TRP A 11 -7.30 -7.85 -6.22
C TRP A 11 -7.69 -9.28 -6.60
N GLN A 12 -8.80 -9.49 -7.30
CA GLN A 12 -9.21 -10.81 -7.77
C GLN A 12 -8.19 -11.35 -8.78
N GLY A 13 -7.70 -12.57 -8.57
CA GLY A 13 -6.71 -13.20 -9.45
C GLY A 13 -5.27 -12.69 -9.31
N ASN A 14 -4.98 -11.78 -8.37
CA ASN A 14 -3.59 -11.39 -8.08
C ASN A 14 -2.81 -12.54 -7.43
N LYS A 15 -1.52 -12.64 -7.76
CA LYS A 15 -0.61 -13.68 -7.24
C LYS A 15 -0.24 -13.47 -5.77
N HIS A 16 -0.55 -12.31 -5.20
CA HIS A 16 -0.32 -11.97 -3.80
C HIS A 16 -1.48 -11.15 -3.25
N GLN A 17 -1.56 -11.07 -1.92
CA GLN A 17 -2.48 -10.18 -1.22
C GLN A 17 -1.93 -8.74 -1.14
N PRO A 18 -2.78 -7.71 -0.97
CA PRO A 18 -2.31 -6.34 -0.81
C PRO A 18 -1.27 -6.22 0.30
N GLY A 19 -0.11 -5.68 -0.04
CA GLY A 19 0.95 -5.38 0.92
C GLY A 19 0.58 -4.21 1.84
N PRO A 20 1.39 -3.94 2.88
CA PRO A 20 1.22 -2.77 3.72
C PRO A 20 1.12 -1.48 2.87
N LEU A 21 0.19 -0.59 3.24
CA LEU A 21 -0.07 0.71 2.57
C LEU A 21 -0.55 0.64 1.11
N GLU A 22 -0.62 -0.55 0.51
CA GLU A 22 -1.17 -0.74 -0.82
C GLU A 22 -2.68 -0.50 -0.83
N THR A 23 -3.20 0.08 -1.90
CA THR A 23 -4.60 0.49 -2.02
C THR A 23 -5.45 -0.63 -2.60
N SER A 24 -6.73 -0.34 -2.87
CA SER A 24 -7.62 -1.28 -3.57
C SER A 24 -7.20 -1.51 -5.03
N LEU A 25 -6.18 -0.81 -5.52
CA LEU A 25 -5.55 -1.02 -6.82
C LEU A 25 -4.10 -1.52 -6.60
N PRO A 26 -3.74 -2.71 -7.11
CA PRO A 26 -2.37 -3.24 -7.00
C PRO A 26 -1.32 -2.29 -7.57
N GLY A 27 -0.20 -2.15 -6.87
CA GLY A 27 0.90 -1.26 -7.21
C GLY A 27 0.67 0.22 -6.87
N ILE A 28 -0.52 0.61 -6.41
CA ILE A 28 -0.80 1.97 -5.93
C ILE A 28 -0.79 1.98 -4.41
N PHE A 29 -0.06 2.94 -3.81
CA PHE A 29 0.13 3.05 -2.37
C PHE A 29 -0.45 4.37 -1.83
N ALA A 30 -0.94 4.34 -0.59
CA ALA A 30 -1.37 5.55 0.13
C ALA A 30 -0.77 5.56 1.54
N ALA A 31 -0.13 6.68 1.89
CA ALA A 31 0.56 6.89 3.16
C ALA A 31 0.04 8.15 3.85
N GLY A 32 0.07 8.17 5.18
CA GLY A 32 -0.40 9.29 5.99
C GLY A 32 -1.92 9.45 5.98
N ASP A 33 -2.40 10.68 6.10
CA ASP A 33 -3.77 10.95 6.55
C ASP A 33 -4.87 10.66 5.55
N VAL A 34 -4.49 10.39 4.30
CA VAL A 34 -5.34 9.96 3.18
C VAL A 34 -5.86 8.54 3.36
N ARG A 35 -5.13 7.65 4.07
CA ARG A 35 -5.60 6.28 4.29
C ARG A 35 -6.44 6.15 5.55
N SER A 36 -7.37 5.19 5.54
CA SER A 36 -8.10 4.78 6.73
C SER A 36 -7.15 4.24 7.81
N GLY A 37 -7.46 4.53 9.08
CA GLY A 37 -6.64 4.12 10.22
C GLY A 37 -5.30 4.84 10.34
N SER A 38 -5.11 6.00 9.69
CA SER A 38 -3.96 6.88 9.99
C SER A 38 -4.08 7.44 11.41
N VAL A 39 -2.94 7.57 12.08
CA VAL A 39 -2.82 8.18 13.41
C VAL A 39 -2.81 9.71 13.37
N LYS A 40 -2.92 10.35 12.19
CA LYS A 40 -2.99 11.80 12.02
C LYS A 40 -1.78 12.56 12.58
N ARG A 41 -0.57 11.99 12.44
CA ARG A 41 0.69 12.56 12.93
C ARG A 41 1.75 12.62 11.83
N CYS A 42 2.45 13.74 11.75
CA CYS A 42 3.49 13.99 10.75
C CYS A 42 4.59 12.90 10.77
N ALA A 43 5.15 12.57 11.94
CA ALA A 43 6.21 11.57 12.05
C ALA A 43 5.78 10.18 11.54
N ALA A 44 4.53 9.78 11.80
CA ALA A 44 3.99 8.52 11.28
C ALA A 44 3.81 8.57 9.76
N ALA A 45 3.29 9.67 9.21
CA ALA A 45 3.14 9.84 7.77
C ALA A 45 4.49 9.79 7.02
N VAL A 46 5.55 10.38 7.61
CA VAL A 46 6.92 10.30 7.07
C VAL A 46 7.42 8.86 7.04
N GLY A 47 7.25 8.11 8.14
CA GLY A 47 7.62 6.70 8.20
C GLY A 47 6.85 5.83 7.18
N GLU A 48 5.54 6.04 7.06
CA GLU A 48 4.71 5.36 6.07
C GLU A 48 5.13 5.71 4.63
N GLY A 49 5.55 6.94 4.36
CA GLY A 49 6.09 7.33 3.06
C GLY A 49 7.33 6.51 2.68
N GLY A 50 8.25 6.30 3.61
CA GLY A 50 9.41 5.42 3.40
C GLY A 50 9.01 3.97 3.12
N MET A 51 8.03 3.44 3.87
CA MET A 51 7.48 2.11 3.62
C MET A 51 6.82 1.97 2.24
N ALA A 52 6.07 2.97 1.80
CA ALA A 52 5.45 2.99 0.48
C ALA A 52 6.50 2.97 -0.64
N ILE A 53 7.60 3.73 -0.50
CA ILE A 53 8.71 3.71 -1.45
C ILE A 53 9.35 2.33 -1.55
N ALA A 54 9.61 1.67 -0.41
CA ALA A 54 10.15 0.30 -0.40
C ALA A 54 9.19 -0.69 -1.10
N GLY A 55 7.88 -0.57 -0.87
CA GLY A 55 6.87 -1.36 -1.57
C GLY A 55 6.87 -1.15 -3.08
N ILE A 56 6.99 0.11 -3.53
CA ILE A 56 7.11 0.46 -4.95
C ILE A 56 8.36 -0.19 -5.56
N GLN A 57 9.52 -0.07 -4.90
CA GLN A 57 10.77 -0.67 -5.36
C GLN A 57 10.65 -2.20 -5.50
N MET A 58 10.04 -2.87 -4.52
CA MET A 58 9.79 -4.31 -4.59
C MET A 58 8.90 -4.69 -5.78
N ARG A 59 7.86 -3.89 -6.06
CA ARG A 59 6.96 -4.14 -7.19
C ARG A 59 7.65 -3.95 -8.53
N LEU A 60 8.48 -2.91 -8.66
CA LEU A 60 9.27 -2.65 -9.87
C LEU A 60 10.34 -3.73 -10.09
N ALA A 61 10.98 -4.22 -9.03
CA ALA A 61 11.98 -5.29 -9.14
C ALA A 61 11.40 -6.62 -9.64
N GLY A 62 10.13 -6.91 -9.33
CA GLY A 62 9.42 -8.11 -9.79
C GLY A 62 8.72 -7.98 -11.15
N ALA A 63 8.87 -6.84 -11.84
CA ALA A 63 8.27 -6.57 -13.15
C ALA A 63 9.23 -6.79 -14.34
N SER A 64 10.43 -7.32 -14.07
CA SER A 64 11.45 -7.69 -15.06
C SER A 64 11.28 -9.13 -15.54
#